data_AF-A0A1S8BHQ5-F1
#
_entry.id   AF-A0A1S8BHQ5-F1
#
_cell.length_a   1.000
_cell.length_b   1.000
_cell.length_c   1.000
_cell.angle_alpha   90.00
_cell.angle_beta   90.00
_cell.angle_gamma   90.00
#
_symmetry.space_group_name_H-M   'P 1'
#
loop_
_entity.id
_entity.type
_entity.pdbx_description
1 polymer ?
#
loop_
_entity_poly.entity_id
_entity_poly.type
_entity_poly.pdbx_seq_one_letter_code
_entity_poly.pdbx_strand_id
1 'polypeptide(L)'
;MSEHRMHMAEFCKYQFPIHTEGVAWSGRLRYLQNCESASIVHQPLQHHAHYYDLLVAEGPEQNYIAVRNDWADLEEKVAFYRQNPAAARRVARNSARTFRDRYLTPAAEACYWRRMIREWAAVQAWKPERYVDVMQADGSVWKKQRGVDWEVFAAVDPHYPLDFPGYEGSREKEKEDGGKKDGGGKKGGKKGAES
;
A
#
# COMPACT_ATOMS: atom_id res chain seq x y z
N MET A 1 -18.27 1.85 -9.97
CA MET A 1 -17.19 2.79 -9.58
C MET A 1 -17.73 4.20 -9.72
N SER A 2 -17.38 5.13 -8.82
CA SER A 2 -17.92 6.50 -8.89
C SER A 2 -17.43 7.20 -10.17
N GLU A 3 -18.28 8.04 -10.76
CA GLU A 3 -18.11 8.68 -12.07
C GLU A 3 -16.84 9.55 -12.22
N HIS A 4 -16.11 9.79 -11.13
CA HIS A 4 -14.93 10.66 -11.08
C HIS A 4 -13.63 9.94 -10.71
N ARG A 5 -13.61 8.60 -10.70
CA ARG A 5 -12.38 7.81 -10.42
C ARG A 5 -11.81 7.27 -11.73
N MET A 6 -10.56 7.60 -12.01
CA MET A 6 -9.80 7.03 -13.13
C MET A 6 -9.09 5.76 -12.71
N HIS A 7 -9.06 4.76 -13.59
CA HIS A 7 -8.24 3.58 -13.38
C HIS A 7 -6.75 3.95 -13.57
N MET A 8 -5.83 3.28 -12.86
CA MET A 8 -4.40 3.64 -12.91
C MET A 8 -3.81 3.62 -14.33
N ALA A 9 -4.24 2.67 -15.16
CA ALA A 9 -3.81 2.59 -16.56
C ALA A 9 -4.24 3.80 -17.41
N GLU A 10 -5.30 4.52 -17.01
CA GLU A 10 -5.78 5.68 -17.76
C GLU A 10 -4.87 6.90 -17.60
N PHE A 11 -4.08 6.97 -16.53
CA PHE A 11 -3.08 8.01 -16.35
C PHE A 11 -2.01 7.97 -17.45
N CYS A 12 -1.77 6.82 -18.08
CA CYS A 12 -0.83 6.70 -19.20
C CYS A 12 -1.28 7.47 -20.46
N LYS A 13 -2.54 7.92 -20.53
CA LYS A 13 -3.04 8.78 -21.62
C LYS A 13 -2.52 10.23 -21.51
N TYR A 14 -1.95 10.61 -20.36
CA TYR A 14 -1.52 11.97 -20.06
C TYR A 14 0.01 12.10 -20.06
N GLN A 15 0.50 13.23 -20.57
CA GLN A 15 1.93 13.51 -20.68
C GLN A 15 2.58 13.81 -19.32
N PHE A 16 1.86 14.49 -18.43
CA PHE A 16 2.39 15.04 -17.17
C PHE A 16 1.51 14.67 -15.96
N PRO A 17 1.43 13.39 -15.56
CA PRO A 17 0.70 13.02 -14.36
C PRO A 17 1.41 13.55 -13.12
N ILE A 18 0.66 14.13 -12.18
CA ILE A 18 1.20 14.73 -10.95
C ILE A 18 1.16 13.70 -9.82
N HIS A 19 2.26 13.64 -9.07
CA HIS A 19 2.36 12.93 -7.81
C HIS A 19 2.21 13.89 -6.63
N THR A 20 1.48 13.44 -5.61
CA THR A 20 1.30 14.10 -4.32
C THR A 20 1.42 13.06 -3.21
N GLU A 21 2.07 13.45 -2.12
CA GLU A 21 2.04 12.73 -0.85
C GLU A 21 0.67 12.89 -0.16
N GLY A 22 0.43 12.07 0.86
CA GLY A 22 -0.79 12.08 1.65
C GLY A 22 -0.46 12.04 3.14
N VAL A 23 -1.05 11.10 3.87
CA VAL A 23 -0.69 10.83 5.28
C VAL A 23 0.76 10.30 5.41
N ALA A 24 1.24 9.64 4.36
CA ALA A 24 2.60 9.14 4.22
C ALA A 24 3.03 9.28 2.75
N TRP A 25 4.08 8.55 2.36
CA TRP A 25 4.44 8.40 0.96
C TRP A 25 3.26 7.79 0.19
N SER A 26 3.08 8.21 -1.06
CA SER A 26 1.97 7.74 -1.88
C SER A 26 2.41 6.63 -2.82
N GLY A 27 1.76 5.47 -2.69
CA GLY A 27 1.93 4.32 -3.57
C GLY A 27 1.61 4.61 -5.04
N ARG A 28 1.03 5.77 -5.37
CA ARG A 28 0.69 6.17 -6.73
C ARG A 28 1.93 6.36 -7.62
N LEU A 29 3.04 6.87 -7.09
CA LEU A 29 4.20 7.26 -7.92
C LEU A 29 4.73 6.09 -8.76
N ARG A 30 4.90 4.91 -8.16
CA ARG A 30 5.38 3.71 -8.87
C ARG A 30 4.49 3.32 -10.05
N TYR A 31 3.18 3.55 -9.96
CA TYR A 31 2.26 3.25 -11.05
C TYR A 31 2.33 4.31 -12.15
N LEU A 32 2.53 5.60 -11.80
CA LEU A 32 2.74 6.66 -12.80
C LEU A 32 4.04 6.44 -13.58
N GLN A 33 5.08 5.96 -12.92
CA GLN A 33 6.39 5.64 -13.50
C GLN A 33 6.40 4.36 -14.36
N ASN A 34 5.31 3.59 -14.37
CA ASN A 34 5.13 2.48 -15.32
C ASN A 34 4.69 2.96 -16.71
N CYS A 35 4.20 4.20 -16.82
CA CYS A 35 3.87 4.80 -18.11
C CYS A 35 5.12 5.50 -18.71
N GLU A 36 5.16 5.65 -20.03
CA GLU A 36 6.10 6.58 -20.69
C GLU A 36 5.59 8.03 -20.63
N SER A 37 5.27 8.48 -19.41
CA SER A 37 4.84 9.84 -19.09
C SER A 37 5.90 10.52 -18.23
N ALA A 38 6.04 11.85 -18.36
CA ALA A 38 6.98 12.62 -17.56
C ALA A 38 6.28 13.05 -16.25
N SER A 39 6.34 12.18 -15.24
CA SER A 39 5.69 12.45 -13.94
C SER A 39 6.25 13.70 -13.28
N ILE A 40 5.34 14.54 -12.77
CA ILE A 40 5.66 15.72 -11.96
C ILE A 40 5.63 15.32 -10.49
N VAL A 41 6.67 15.65 -9.75
CA VAL A 41 6.83 15.27 -8.34
C VAL A 41 7.21 16.52 -7.55
N HIS A 42 6.44 16.83 -6.51
CA HIS A 42 6.77 17.95 -5.63
C HIS A 42 8.02 17.67 -4.81
N GLN A 43 8.75 18.72 -4.46
CA GLN A 43 10.00 18.67 -3.71
C GLN A 43 10.03 19.77 -2.62
N PRO A 44 10.61 19.45 -1.44
CA PRO A 44 11.07 18.13 -1.02
C PRO A 44 9.92 17.16 -0.75
N LEU A 45 10.12 15.87 -1.05
CA LEU A 45 9.26 14.79 -0.55
C LEU A 45 9.48 14.66 0.97
N GLN A 46 8.41 14.68 1.76
CA GLN A 46 8.47 14.59 3.23
C GLN A 46 8.55 13.14 3.70
N HIS A 47 8.08 12.20 2.89
CA HIS A 47 8.09 10.78 3.19
C HIS A 47 8.99 10.02 2.22
N HIS A 48 9.67 9.00 2.73
CA HIS A 48 10.60 8.21 1.93
C HIS A 48 9.99 6.85 1.57
N ALA A 49 9.99 6.53 0.28
CA ALA A 49 9.85 5.16 -0.19
C ALA A 49 11.23 4.56 -0.48
N HIS A 50 11.31 3.23 -0.41
CA HIS A 50 12.55 2.45 -0.58
C HIS A 50 13.29 2.62 -1.92
N TYR A 51 12.68 3.28 -2.91
CA TYR A 51 13.27 3.52 -4.24
C TYR A 51 13.47 5.01 -4.55
N TYR A 52 13.13 5.93 -3.65
CA TYR A 52 13.20 7.37 -3.92
C TYR A 52 14.63 7.88 -4.12
N ASP A 53 15.64 7.18 -3.60
CA ASP A 53 17.06 7.50 -3.85
C ASP A 53 17.47 7.32 -5.33
N LEU A 54 16.63 6.66 -6.13
CA LEU A 54 16.83 6.51 -7.58
C LEU A 54 16.18 7.66 -8.38
N LEU A 55 15.50 8.60 -7.72
CA LEU A 55 14.95 9.79 -8.38
C LEU A 55 16.08 10.75 -8.75
N VAL A 56 16.11 11.14 -10.02
CA VAL A 56 17.10 12.07 -10.57
C VAL A 56 16.37 13.29 -11.10
N ALA A 57 16.60 14.44 -10.44
CA ALA A 57 15.87 15.67 -10.70
C ALA A 57 16.33 16.40 -11.97
N GLU A 58 17.61 16.26 -12.33
CA GLU A 58 18.28 17.07 -13.35
C GLU A 58 19.32 16.26 -14.15
N GLY A 59 19.77 16.83 -15.26
CA GLY A 59 20.82 16.25 -16.10
C GLY A 59 20.34 15.20 -17.10
N PRO A 60 21.27 14.48 -17.75
CA PRO A 60 20.95 13.52 -18.82
C PRO A 60 20.06 12.36 -18.36
N GLU A 61 20.23 11.93 -17.10
CA GLU A 61 19.48 10.83 -16.48
C GLU A 61 18.23 11.30 -15.72
N GLN A 62 17.84 12.57 -15.84
CA GLN A 62 16.61 13.09 -15.25
C GLN A 62 15.43 12.15 -15.54
N ASN A 63 14.73 11.72 -14.49
CA ASN A 63 13.68 10.71 -14.58
C ASN A 63 12.34 11.15 -13.95
N TYR A 64 12.24 12.40 -13.53
CA TYR A 64 10.99 13.06 -13.17
C TYR A 64 11.13 14.58 -13.32
N ILE A 65 10.00 15.30 -13.31
CA ILE A 65 9.98 16.75 -13.28
C ILE A 65 9.77 17.20 -11.82
N ALA A 66 10.81 17.72 -11.19
CA ALA A 66 10.70 18.30 -9.85
C ALA A 66 9.91 19.60 -9.90
N VAL A 67 9.00 19.85 -8.95
CA VAL A 67 8.32 21.14 -8.73
C VAL A 67 8.38 21.49 -7.24
N ARG A 68 8.24 22.77 -6.88
CA ARG A 68 8.19 23.20 -5.48
C ARG A 68 6.94 22.66 -4.79
N ASN A 69 7.03 22.46 -3.47
CA ASN A 69 5.89 22.04 -2.65
C ASN A 69 4.72 23.04 -2.62
N ASP A 70 4.97 24.32 -2.88
CA ASP A 70 3.92 25.34 -3.03
C ASP A 70 3.40 25.49 -4.47
N TRP A 71 3.90 24.66 -5.40
CA TRP A 71 3.49 24.59 -6.81
C TRP A 71 3.69 25.88 -7.60
N ALA A 72 4.42 26.86 -7.06
CA ALA A 72 4.57 28.17 -7.67
C ALA A 72 5.32 28.12 -9.02
N ASP A 73 6.13 27.07 -9.25
CA ASP A 73 6.90 26.84 -10.48
C ASP A 73 6.26 25.80 -11.42
N LEU A 74 5.05 25.32 -11.13
CA LEU A 74 4.38 24.26 -11.89
C LEU A 74 4.08 24.70 -13.33
N GLU A 75 3.45 25.87 -13.49
CA GLU A 75 3.03 26.37 -14.81
C GLU A 75 4.22 26.63 -15.73
N GLU A 76 5.28 27.25 -15.19
CA GLU A 76 6.54 27.50 -15.88
C GLU A 76 7.15 26.19 -16.40
N LYS A 77 7.26 25.18 -15.53
CA LYS A 77 7.85 23.88 -15.89
C LYS A 77 7.02 23.15 -16.94
N VAL A 78 5.69 23.13 -16.80
CA VAL A 78 4.82 22.51 -17.79
C VAL A 78 4.93 23.23 -19.15
N ALA A 79 4.98 24.57 -19.15
CA ALA A 79 5.16 25.35 -20.37
C ALA A 79 6.49 25.03 -21.07
N PHE A 80 7.58 24.96 -20.31
CA PHE A 80 8.90 24.57 -20.82
C PHE A 80 8.86 23.19 -21.48
N TYR A 81 8.34 22.16 -20.80
CA TYR A 81 8.32 20.79 -21.34
C TYR A 81 7.33 20.59 -22.48
N ARG A 82 6.27 21.41 -22.57
CA ARG A 82 5.39 21.47 -23.75
C ARG A 82 6.10 22.04 -24.98
N GLN A 83 6.89 23.10 -24.79
CA GLN A 83 7.68 23.72 -25.87
C GLN A 83 8.90 22.87 -26.24
N ASN A 84 9.36 22.00 -25.32
CA ASN A 84 10.53 21.12 -25.51
C ASN A 84 10.13 19.63 -25.43
N PRO A 85 9.32 19.10 -26.37
CA PRO A 85 8.78 17.75 -26.29
C PRO A 85 9.85 16.66 -26.30
N ALA A 86 11.01 16.90 -26.92
CA ALA A 86 12.15 15.98 -26.88
C ALA A 86 12.72 15.83 -25.46
N ALA A 87 12.77 16.91 -24.69
CA ALA A 87 13.18 16.88 -23.28
C ALA A 87 12.16 16.12 -22.42
N ALA A 88 10.86 16.39 -22.60
CA ALA A 88 9.80 15.69 -21.88
C ALA A 88 9.84 14.17 -22.16
N ARG A 89 10.01 13.79 -23.43
CA ARG A 89 10.11 12.39 -23.85
C ARG A 89 11.36 11.71 -23.28
N ARG A 90 12.49 12.42 -23.18
CA ARG A 90 13.71 11.90 -22.53
C ARG A 90 13.44 11.57 -21.07
N VAL A 91 12.84 12.50 -20.32
CA VAL A 91 12.48 12.29 -18.90
C VAL A 91 11.55 11.09 -18.73
N ALA A 92 10.49 11.02 -19.54
CA ALA A 92 9.54 9.91 -19.53
C ALA A 92 10.20 8.55 -19.80
N ARG A 93 11.10 8.48 -20.80
CA ARG A 93 11.84 7.24 -21.13
C ARG A 93 12.85 6.86 -20.06
N ASN A 94 13.52 7.84 -19.46
CA ASN A 94 14.43 7.60 -18.34
C ASN A 94 13.67 7.06 -17.12
N SER A 95 12.48 7.61 -16.85
CA SER A 95 11.57 7.11 -15.80
C SER A 95 11.21 5.65 -16.03
N ALA A 96 10.66 5.32 -17.20
CA ALA A 96 10.28 3.96 -17.53
C ALA A 96 11.48 2.99 -17.50
N ARG A 97 12.62 3.38 -18.10
CA ARG A 97 13.85 2.58 -18.09
C ARG A 97 14.35 2.30 -16.67
N THR A 98 14.25 3.28 -15.78
CA THR A 98 14.73 3.16 -14.39
C THR A 98 13.77 2.33 -13.56
N PHE A 99 12.50 2.69 -13.54
CA PHE A 99 11.54 2.13 -12.60
C PHE A 99 10.86 0.89 -13.17
N ARG A 100 10.13 1.02 -14.28
CA ARG A 100 9.39 -0.09 -14.91
C ARG A 100 10.32 -1.23 -15.33
N ASP A 101 11.43 -0.90 -16.00
CA ASP A 101 12.24 -1.90 -16.70
C ASP A 101 13.38 -2.48 -15.84
N ARG A 102 13.72 -1.84 -14.72
CA ARG A 102 14.90 -2.21 -13.91
C ARG A 102 14.62 -2.36 -12.42
N TYR A 103 14.22 -1.30 -11.74
CA TYR A 103 14.25 -1.27 -10.27
C TYR A 103 12.92 -1.63 -9.59
N LEU A 104 11.78 -1.52 -10.27
CA LEU A 104 10.45 -1.87 -9.75
C LEU A 104 9.80 -3.05 -10.50
N THR A 105 10.63 -3.93 -11.09
CA THR A 105 10.16 -5.20 -11.62
C THR A 105 9.80 -6.15 -10.46
N PRO A 106 8.92 -7.15 -10.65
CA PRO A 106 8.64 -8.15 -9.61
C PRO A 106 9.91 -8.85 -9.08
N ALA A 107 10.88 -9.11 -9.97
CA ALA A 107 12.15 -9.72 -9.60
C ALA A 107 13.03 -8.77 -8.77
N ALA A 108 13.08 -7.48 -9.13
CA ALA A 108 13.83 -6.48 -8.38
C ALA A 108 13.22 -6.23 -6.99
N GLU A 109 11.89 -6.15 -6.89
CA GLU A 109 11.19 -6.03 -5.60
C GLU A 109 11.46 -7.23 -4.69
N ALA A 110 11.33 -8.46 -5.23
CA ALA A 110 11.67 -9.67 -4.48
C ALA A 110 13.17 -9.72 -4.10
N CYS A 111 14.06 -9.18 -4.93
CA CYS A 111 15.49 -9.08 -4.61
C CYS A 111 15.74 -8.11 -3.45
N TYR A 112 15.12 -6.93 -3.48
CA TYR A 112 15.21 -5.92 -2.41
C TYR A 112 14.78 -6.51 -1.07
N TRP A 113 13.59 -7.13 -1.01
CA TRP A 113 13.09 -7.75 0.23
C TRP A 113 13.99 -8.86 0.74
N ARG A 114 14.46 -9.77 -0.13
CA ARG A 114 15.38 -10.86 0.26
C ARG A 114 16.68 -10.32 0.82
N ARG A 115 17.25 -9.28 0.20
CA ARG A 115 18.48 -8.66 0.70
C ARG A 115 18.21 -7.98 2.03
N MET A 116 17.19 -7.13 2.13
CA MET A 116 16.82 -6.42 3.36
C MET A 116 16.68 -7.38 4.54
N ILE A 117 15.96 -8.49 4.39
CA ILE A 117 15.77 -9.50 5.44
C ILE A 117 17.10 -10.17 5.84
N ARG A 118 17.98 -10.46 4.87
CA ARG A 118 19.30 -11.07 5.13
C ARG A 118 20.25 -10.12 5.85
N GLU A 119 20.34 -8.88 5.40
CA GLU A 119 21.17 -7.86 6.04
C GLU A 119 20.66 -7.57 7.47
N TRP A 120 19.34 -7.53 7.66
CA TRP A 120 18.74 -7.42 8.99
C TRP A 120 19.13 -8.60 9.89
N ALA A 121 19.03 -9.84 9.38
CA ALA A 121 19.43 -11.03 10.14
C ALA A 121 20.92 -11.03 10.50
N ALA A 122 21.79 -10.48 9.64
CA ALA A 122 23.24 -10.41 9.87
C ALA A 122 23.62 -9.47 11.03
N VAL A 123 22.79 -8.47 11.34
CA VAL A 123 23.04 -7.53 12.45
C VAL A 123 22.27 -7.89 13.72
N GLN A 124 21.47 -8.97 13.72
CA GLN A 124 20.78 -9.42 14.92
C GLN A 124 21.77 -10.05 15.91
N ALA A 125 21.66 -9.66 17.18
CA ALA A 125 22.46 -10.21 18.27
C ALA A 125 22.06 -11.65 18.67
N TRP A 126 20.98 -12.19 18.10
CA TRP A 126 20.42 -13.49 18.44
C TRP A 126 19.77 -14.13 17.21
N LYS A 127 19.64 -15.47 17.24
CA LYS A 127 18.96 -16.22 16.18
C LYS A 127 17.50 -16.48 16.56
N PRO A 128 16.52 -16.11 15.70
CA PRO A 128 15.12 -16.43 15.95
C PRO A 128 14.82 -17.91 16.07
N GLU A 129 14.22 -18.30 17.20
CA GLU A 129 13.65 -19.63 17.41
C GLU A 129 12.16 -19.62 17.04
N ARG A 130 11.76 -20.57 16.18
CA ARG A 130 10.38 -20.70 15.71
C ARG A 130 9.44 -21.35 16.74
N TYR A 131 9.96 -22.16 17.65
CA TYR A 131 9.17 -22.92 18.61
C TYR A 131 9.71 -22.73 20.03
N VAL A 132 8.81 -22.80 21.00
CA VAL A 132 9.14 -22.96 22.42
C VAL A 132 8.57 -24.27 22.93
N ASP A 133 9.34 -24.93 23.78
CA ASP A 133 8.89 -26.14 24.46
C ASP A 133 7.96 -25.75 25.61
N VAL A 134 6.78 -26.36 25.64
CA VAL A 134 5.75 -26.15 26.68
C VAL A 134 5.52 -27.48 27.37
N MET A 135 5.83 -27.53 28.66
CA MET A 135 5.60 -28.70 29.49
C MET A 135 4.11 -28.78 29.86
N GLN A 136 3.51 -29.94 29.62
CA GLN A 136 2.11 -30.20 29.93
C GLN A 136 1.98 -30.82 31.33
N ALA A 137 0.74 -30.84 31.83
CA ALA A 137 0.42 -31.42 33.13
C ALA A 137 0.70 -32.94 33.22
N ASP A 138 0.69 -33.64 32.08
CA ASP A 138 1.00 -35.07 31.98
C ASP A 138 2.52 -35.36 31.88
N GLY A 139 3.37 -34.33 31.95
CA GLY A 139 4.81 -34.42 31.82
C GLY A 139 5.31 -34.50 30.36
N SER A 140 4.43 -34.50 29.37
CA SER A 140 4.82 -34.39 27.96
C SER A 140 5.28 -32.97 27.60
N VAL A 141 6.11 -32.86 26.56
CA VAL A 141 6.60 -31.57 26.05
C VAL A 141 6.06 -31.33 24.65
N TRP A 142 5.38 -30.20 24.46
CA TRP A 142 4.81 -29.78 23.19
C TRP A 142 5.59 -28.61 22.60
N LYS A 143 5.88 -28.66 21.30
CA LYS A 143 6.46 -27.53 20.57
C LYS A 143 5.37 -26.54 20.19
N LYS A 144 5.29 -25.41 20.89
CA LYS A 144 4.40 -24.31 20.56
C LYS A 144 5.10 -23.33 19.63
N GLN A 145 4.49 -23.01 18.49
CA GLN A 145 5.05 -22.01 17.58
C GLN A 145 5.05 -20.61 18.22
N ARG A 146 6.14 -19.87 18.01
CA ARG A 146 6.27 -18.44 18.36
C ARG A 146 5.77 -17.60 17.20
N GLY A 147 4.71 -16.82 17.44
CA GLY A 147 4.04 -16.04 16.41
C GLY A 147 3.22 -16.91 15.46
N VAL A 148 2.83 -16.34 14.32
CA VAL A 148 2.09 -17.02 13.25
C VAL A 148 2.88 -16.92 11.95
N ASP A 149 2.69 -17.88 11.05
CA ASP A 149 3.27 -17.80 9.70
C ASP A 149 2.68 -16.59 8.94
N TRP A 150 3.47 -15.96 8.08
CA TRP A 150 3.08 -14.74 7.38
C TRP A 150 1.83 -14.96 6.52
N GLU A 151 1.73 -16.11 5.87
CA GLU A 151 0.61 -16.48 5.02
C GLU A 151 -0.71 -16.53 5.82
N VAL A 152 -0.65 -17.05 7.05
CA VAL A 152 -1.81 -17.12 7.96
C VAL A 152 -2.19 -15.72 8.45
N PHE A 153 -1.20 -14.87 8.76
CA PHE A 153 -1.45 -13.48 9.15
C PHE A 153 -2.03 -12.64 8.00
N ALA A 154 -1.48 -12.77 6.80
CA ALA A 154 -1.83 -11.94 5.64
C ALA A 154 -3.14 -12.37 4.97
N ALA A 155 -3.47 -13.66 5.03
CA ALA A 155 -4.70 -14.23 4.50
C ALA A 155 -5.52 -14.86 5.63
N VAL A 156 -6.10 -14.01 6.50
CA VAL A 156 -6.94 -14.46 7.61
C VAL A 156 -8.16 -15.20 7.07
N ASP A 157 -8.26 -16.48 7.41
CA ASP A 157 -9.47 -17.28 7.16
C ASP A 157 -10.56 -16.87 8.16
N PRO A 158 -11.75 -16.42 7.70
CA PRO A 158 -12.88 -16.10 8.58
C PRO A 158 -13.32 -17.26 9.48
N HIS A 159 -13.07 -18.51 9.06
CA HIS A 159 -13.36 -19.71 9.84
C HIS A 159 -12.28 -20.05 10.87
N TYR A 160 -11.11 -19.42 10.79
CA TYR A 160 -10.00 -19.58 11.73
C TYR A 160 -9.48 -18.21 12.19
N PRO A 161 -10.25 -17.49 13.03
CA PRO A 161 -9.85 -16.18 13.50
C PRO A 161 -8.59 -16.29 14.36
N LEU A 162 -7.57 -15.50 14.01
CA LEU A 162 -6.36 -15.38 14.82
C LEU A 162 -6.65 -14.58 16.08
N ASP A 163 -6.56 -15.24 17.23
CA ASP A 163 -6.68 -14.61 18.54
C ASP A 163 -5.29 -14.23 19.06
N PHE A 164 -4.95 -12.95 18.94
CA PHE A 164 -3.69 -12.42 19.46
C PHE A 164 -3.91 -11.89 20.88
N PRO A 165 -3.20 -12.41 21.89
CA PRO A 165 -3.31 -11.91 23.25
C PRO A 165 -3.03 -10.40 23.31
N GLY A 166 -4.01 -9.61 23.79
CA GLY A 166 -3.92 -8.15 23.87
C GLY A 166 -4.46 -7.37 22.66
N TYR A 167 -4.99 -8.03 21.64
CA TYR A 167 -5.71 -7.40 20.52
C TYR A 167 -7.23 -7.53 20.69
N GLU A 168 -7.74 -7.13 21.87
CA GLU A 168 -9.17 -7.04 22.17
C GLU A 168 -9.77 -5.80 21.49
N GLY A 169 -9.81 -5.76 20.16
CA GLY A 169 -9.99 -4.48 19.46
C GLY A 169 -10.50 -4.57 18.04
N SER A 170 -11.52 -5.37 17.77
CA SER A 170 -12.32 -5.24 16.54
C SER A 170 -13.69 -5.92 16.60
N ARG A 171 -13.97 -6.77 17.59
CA ARG A 171 -15.23 -7.52 17.69
C ARG A 171 -16.43 -6.72 18.22
N GLU A 172 -16.21 -5.52 18.77
CA GLU A 172 -17.27 -4.73 19.40
C GLU A 172 -18.02 -3.77 18.47
N LYS A 173 -17.50 -3.46 17.26
CA LYS A 173 -18.17 -2.48 16.38
C LYS A 173 -19.33 -3.02 15.53
N GLU A 174 -19.51 -4.33 15.42
CA GLU A 174 -20.63 -4.90 14.64
C GLU A 174 -21.89 -5.20 15.46
N LYS A 175 -21.83 -5.12 16.80
CA LYS A 175 -23.01 -5.38 17.65
C LYS A 175 -23.88 -4.15 17.91
N GLU A 176 -23.39 -2.93 17.70
CA GLU A 176 -24.18 -1.71 17.95
C GLU A 176 -25.09 -1.30 16.79
N ASP A 177 -24.80 -1.69 15.54
CA ASP A 177 -25.61 -1.26 14.37
C ASP A 177 -26.79 -2.18 14.02
N GLY A 178 -27.00 -3.28 14.75
CA GLY A 178 -28.04 -4.28 14.46
C GLY A 178 -29.41 -4.06 15.14
N GLY A 179 -29.56 -3.03 15.98
CA GLY A 179 -30.66 -2.94 16.93
C GLY A 179 -31.67 -1.82 16.70
N LYS A 180 -32.31 -1.71 15.52
CA LYS A 180 -33.52 -0.87 15.40
C LYS A 180 -34.43 -1.24 14.23
N LYS A 181 -35.33 -2.21 14.44
CA LYS A 181 -36.63 -2.27 13.75
C LYS A 181 -37.66 -2.89 14.67
N ASP A 182 -38.51 -2.06 15.27
CA ASP A 182 -39.87 -2.41 15.61
C ASP A 182 -40.75 -1.19 15.34
N GLY A 183 -41.41 -1.21 14.19
CA GLY A 183 -42.49 -0.30 13.82
C GLY A 183 -43.82 -0.95 14.16
N GLY A 184 -44.64 -0.27 14.96
CA GLY A 184 -45.97 -0.73 15.37
C GLY A 184 -47.01 -0.72 14.24
N GLY A 185 -48.07 -1.52 14.42
CA GLY A 185 -49.24 -1.48 13.54
C GLY A 185 -50.29 -2.58 13.81
N LYS A 186 -51.24 -2.28 14.69
CA LYS A 186 -52.53 -2.99 14.95
C LYS A 186 -53.29 -3.45 13.68
N LYS A 187 -53.94 -4.63 13.70
CA LYS A 187 -55.42 -4.81 13.76
C LYS A 187 -55.89 -6.28 13.58
N GLY A 188 -56.86 -6.67 14.43
CA GLY A 188 -57.95 -7.65 14.18
C GLY A 188 -57.58 -9.13 14.35
N GLY A 189 -58.30 -10.02 15.05
CA GLY A 189 -59.64 -9.97 15.61
C GLY A 189 -60.28 -11.37 15.59
N LYS A 190 -60.44 -11.97 16.79
CA LYS A 190 -61.50 -12.89 17.25
C LYS A 190 -61.53 -14.40 16.91
N LYS A 191 -61.83 -15.15 18.01
CA LYS A 191 -62.40 -16.51 18.21
C LYS A 191 -61.43 -17.68 18.00
N GLY A 192 -61.23 -18.64 18.90
CA GLY A 192 -61.87 -19.01 20.18
C GLY A 192 -61.92 -20.55 20.26
N ALA A 193 -61.62 -21.14 21.43
CA ALA A 193 -62.23 -22.35 22.01
C ALA A 193 -61.31 -22.96 23.08
N GLU A 194 -61.86 -23.09 24.28
CA GLU A 194 -61.37 -23.87 25.42
C GLU A 194 -61.41 -25.38 25.13
N SER A 195 -60.48 -26.10 25.76
CA SER A 195 -60.71 -27.32 26.56
C SER A 195 -59.54 -27.48 27.52
#